data_AF-A0A4R4QIP3-F1
#
_entry.id   AF-A0A4R4QIP3-F1
#
_cell.length_a   1.000
_cell.length_b   1.000
_cell.length_c   1.000
_cell.angle_alpha   90.00
_cell.angle_beta   90.00
_cell.angle_gamma   90.00
#
_symmetry.space_group_name_H-M   'P 1'
#
loop_
_entity.id
_entity.type
_entity.pdbx_description
1 polymer ?
#
loop_
_entity_poly.entity_id
_entity_poly.type
_entity_poly.pdbx_seq_one_letter_code
_entity_poly.pdbx_strand_id
1 'polypeptide(L)'
;PLPTQVAQENEPQPVDEEPVRDVEALAALVAQTVAGLQGSSGGEVTASRLKRTLLRKDPTFSESDFGFRTFGELLRHLAAHNVVELAEGPAKGDPEVSLPEHGDRETAFGLLRSVVGDVAGEGGAVALSGLKDQLRRACPDFSEKKLGYRSFLQFCKAAATAGAVQLRWGPDADDYLLTPQAS
;
A
#
# COMPACT_ATOMS: atom_id res chain seq x y z
N PRO A 1 -24.92 -27.67 -60.34
CA PRO A 1 -24.71 -28.25 -59.00
C PRO A 1 -24.08 -27.23 -58.02
N LEU A 2 -24.91 -26.73 -57.10
CA LEU A 2 -24.57 -26.23 -55.76
C LEU A 2 -24.60 -27.43 -54.78
N PRO A 3 -24.29 -27.30 -53.47
CA PRO A 3 -23.29 -26.51 -52.74
C PRO A 3 -22.57 -27.37 -51.65
N THR A 4 -21.54 -26.84 -50.96
CA THR A 4 -21.33 -27.21 -49.54
C THR A 4 -20.71 -26.06 -48.77
N GLN A 5 -21.46 -25.63 -47.76
CA GLN A 5 -21.14 -24.62 -46.77
C GLN A 5 -20.26 -25.24 -45.67
N VAL A 6 -19.29 -24.48 -45.20
CA VAL A 6 -18.84 -24.45 -43.79
C VAL A 6 -18.78 -22.95 -43.47
N ALA A 7 -19.85 -22.35 -42.95
CA ALA A 7 -20.21 -22.36 -41.53
C ALA A 7 -18.96 -22.18 -40.66
N GLN A 8 -18.35 -20.99 -40.71
CA GLN A 8 -17.55 -20.53 -39.58
C GLN A 8 -18.51 -19.93 -38.57
N GLU A 9 -18.69 -20.72 -37.52
CA GLU A 9 -19.36 -20.43 -36.27
C GLU A 9 -19.02 -19.03 -35.74
N ASN A 10 -20.04 -18.41 -35.14
CA ASN A 10 -19.97 -17.24 -34.27
C ASN A 10 -18.66 -17.22 -33.44
N GLU A 11 -17.72 -16.37 -33.81
CA GLU A 11 -16.82 -15.79 -32.82
C GLU A 11 -17.68 -14.87 -31.94
N PRO A 12 -17.64 -15.01 -30.60
CA PRO A 12 -18.33 -14.08 -29.73
C PRO A 12 -17.76 -12.70 -30.00
N GLN A 13 -18.64 -11.81 -30.45
CA GLN A 13 -18.40 -10.38 -30.45
C GLN A 13 -17.82 -10.03 -29.07
N PRO A 14 -16.67 -9.34 -28.96
CA PRO A 14 -16.30 -8.78 -27.68
C PRO A 14 -17.47 -7.89 -27.31
N VAL A 15 -18.21 -8.32 -26.28
CA VAL A 15 -19.18 -7.48 -25.60
C VAL A 15 -18.47 -6.16 -25.34
N ASP A 16 -19.12 -5.06 -25.68
CA ASP A 16 -18.77 -3.74 -25.17
C ASP A 16 -18.73 -3.84 -23.63
N GLU A 17 -17.59 -4.28 -23.09
CA GLU A 17 -17.20 -3.93 -21.73
C GLU A 17 -16.97 -2.43 -21.82
N GLU A 18 -18.03 -1.67 -21.50
CA GLU A 18 -17.91 -0.26 -21.15
C GLU A 18 -16.63 -0.10 -20.34
N PRO A 19 -15.79 0.91 -20.63
CA PRO A 19 -14.49 1.03 -20.02
C PRO A 19 -14.70 1.07 -18.51
N VAL A 20 -14.48 -0.06 -17.84
CA VAL A 20 -14.52 -0.17 -16.40
C VAL A 20 -13.57 0.92 -15.94
N ARG A 21 -14.11 1.99 -15.35
CA ARG A 21 -13.27 3.14 -15.02
C ARG A 21 -12.11 2.61 -14.21
N ASP A 22 -10.93 3.16 -14.48
CA ASP A 22 -9.69 2.60 -13.98
C ASP A 22 -9.69 2.57 -12.43
N VAL A 23 -9.86 1.37 -11.87
CA VAL A 23 -9.94 1.13 -10.42
C VAL A 23 -8.65 1.61 -9.75
N GLU A 24 -7.54 1.58 -10.46
CA GLU A 24 -6.24 2.03 -9.97
C GLU A 24 -6.17 3.56 -9.90
N ALA A 25 -6.77 4.27 -10.86
CA ALA A 25 -6.93 5.72 -10.79
C ALA A 25 -7.87 6.14 -9.64
N LEU A 26 -8.96 5.37 -9.42
CA LEU A 26 -9.84 5.59 -8.28
C LEU A 26 -9.14 5.32 -6.95
N ALA A 27 -8.34 4.25 -6.86
CA ALA A 27 -7.54 3.94 -5.69
C ALA A 27 -6.61 5.11 -5.33
N ALA A 28 -5.92 5.67 -6.32
CA ALA A 28 -5.06 6.85 -6.14
C ALA A 28 -5.85 8.10 -5.70
N LEU A 29 -7.05 8.31 -6.24
CA LEU A 29 -7.92 9.43 -5.86
C LEU A 29 -8.43 9.29 -4.42
N VAL A 30 -8.85 8.08 -4.04
CA VAL A 30 -9.31 7.74 -2.69
C VAL A 30 -8.17 7.98 -1.70
N ALA A 31 -6.98 7.44 -1.97
CA ALA A 31 -5.81 7.61 -1.12
C ALA A 31 -5.46 9.10 -0.93
N GLN A 32 -5.39 9.88 -2.01
CA GLN A 32 -5.15 11.32 -1.93
C GLN A 32 -6.23 12.07 -1.13
N THR A 33 -7.49 11.65 -1.27
CA THR A 33 -8.59 12.27 -0.54
C THR A 33 -8.51 11.97 0.95
N VAL A 34 -8.19 10.73 1.35
CA VAL A 34 -7.97 10.37 2.75
C VAL A 34 -6.79 11.15 3.33
N ALA A 35 -5.65 11.22 2.62
CA ALA A 35 -4.48 12.03 3.03
C ALA A 35 -4.85 13.50 3.27
N GLY A 36 -5.59 14.11 2.33
CA GLY A 36 -6.02 15.50 2.46
C GLY A 36 -6.96 15.74 3.64
N LEU A 37 -7.85 14.78 3.92
CA LEU A 37 -8.78 14.84 5.06
C LEU A 37 -8.07 14.66 6.40
N GLN A 38 -7.13 13.72 6.50
CA GLN A 38 -6.32 13.50 7.71
C GLN A 38 -5.45 14.73 8.02
N GLY A 39 -4.77 15.29 7.02
CA GLY A 39 -3.88 16.46 7.19
C GLY A 39 -4.58 17.78 7.49
N SER A 40 -5.83 17.95 7.05
CA SER A 40 -6.56 19.24 7.22
C SER A 40 -7.45 19.31 8.45
N SER A 41 -7.82 18.18 9.05
CA SER A 41 -8.82 18.14 10.14
C SER A 41 -8.40 17.37 11.38
N GLY A 42 -7.25 16.68 11.39
CA GLY A 42 -6.71 16.00 12.58
C GLY A 42 -7.68 15.02 13.25
N GLY A 43 -8.69 14.54 12.53
CA GLY A 43 -9.78 13.72 13.06
C GLY A 43 -10.10 12.56 12.14
N GLU A 44 -10.71 11.53 12.71
CA GLU A 44 -11.06 10.26 12.07
C GLU A 44 -11.77 10.49 10.73
N VAL A 45 -11.32 9.79 9.70
CA VAL A 45 -11.88 9.86 8.36
C VAL A 45 -12.86 8.70 8.18
N THR A 46 -14.17 8.96 8.31
CA THR A 46 -15.17 7.90 8.11
C THR A 46 -15.50 7.69 6.63
N ALA A 47 -15.99 6.50 6.27
CA ALA A 47 -16.41 6.17 4.91
C ALA A 47 -17.43 7.18 4.35
N SER A 48 -18.38 7.63 5.14
CA SER A 48 -19.40 8.62 4.78
C SER A 48 -18.82 10.01 4.54
N ARG A 49 -17.76 10.38 5.26
CA ARG A 49 -17.03 11.64 5.07
C ARG A 49 -16.17 11.59 3.81
N LEU A 50 -15.50 10.48 3.58
CA LEU A 50 -14.73 10.21 2.36
C LEU A 50 -15.64 10.22 1.12
N LYS A 51 -16.73 9.46 1.10
CA LYS A 51 -17.70 9.42 -0.02
C LYS A 51 -18.24 10.81 -0.36
N ARG A 52 -18.62 11.58 0.65
CA ARG A 52 -19.11 12.96 0.46
C ARG A 52 -18.04 13.89 -0.11
N THR A 53 -16.77 13.64 0.19
CA THR A 53 -15.65 14.43 -0.33
C THR A 53 -15.37 14.06 -1.79
N LEU A 54 -15.42 12.76 -2.12
CA LEU A 54 -15.32 12.27 -3.50
C LEU A 54 -16.44 12.84 -4.36
N LEU A 55 -17.71 12.77 -3.92
CA LEU A 55 -18.85 13.34 -4.65
C LEU A 55 -18.79 14.86 -4.83
N ARG A 56 -18.09 15.60 -3.95
CA ARG A 56 -17.85 17.04 -4.15
C ARG A 56 -16.79 17.32 -5.21
N LYS A 57 -15.79 16.45 -5.33
CA LYS A 57 -14.71 16.57 -6.32
C LYS A 57 -15.18 16.07 -7.70
N ASP A 58 -15.89 14.95 -7.70
CA ASP A 58 -16.49 14.33 -8.88
C ASP A 58 -17.97 13.99 -8.59
N PRO A 59 -18.90 14.87 -8.99
CA PRO A 59 -20.34 14.63 -8.86
C PRO A 59 -20.86 13.44 -9.67
N THR A 60 -20.09 12.96 -10.65
CA THR A 60 -20.44 11.80 -11.49
C THR A 60 -19.97 10.48 -10.88
N PHE A 61 -19.28 10.52 -9.74
CA PHE A 61 -18.76 9.34 -9.08
C PHE A 61 -19.90 8.38 -8.69
N SER A 62 -19.82 7.16 -9.21
CA SER A 62 -20.75 6.07 -8.98
C SER A 62 -19.94 4.78 -8.80
N GLU A 63 -20.15 4.05 -7.70
CA GLU A 63 -19.40 2.81 -7.44
C GLU A 63 -19.68 1.72 -8.48
N SER A 64 -20.87 1.75 -9.08
CA SER A 64 -21.29 0.84 -10.14
C SER A 64 -20.41 0.95 -11.39
N ASP A 65 -19.88 2.15 -11.67
CA ASP A 65 -18.99 2.41 -12.82
C ASP A 65 -17.64 1.65 -12.71
N PHE A 66 -17.34 1.19 -11.49
CA PHE A 66 -16.13 0.45 -11.14
C PHE A 66 -16.43 -1.01 -10.76
N GLY A 67 -17.69 -1.47 -10.95
CA GLY A 67 -18.10 -2.84 -10.66
C GLY A 67 -18.47 -3.14 -9.20
N PHE A 68 -18.61 -2.13 -8.34
CA PHE A 68 -18.95 -2.33 -6.91
C PHE A 68 -20.41 -1.98 -6.63
N ARG A 69 -21.10 -2.80 -5.80
CA ARG A 69 -22.51 -2.54 -5.46
C ARG A 69 -22.70 -1.47 -4.40
N THR A 70 -21.69 -1.27 -3.55
CA THR A 70 -21.72 -0.32 -2.44
C THR A 70 -20.35 0.31 -2.21
N PHE A 71 -20.33 1.52 -1.64
CA PHE A 71 -19.08 2.17 -1.23
C PHE A 71 -18.26 1.35 -0.24
N GLY A 72 -18.92 0.64 0.68
CA GLY A 72 -18.25 -0.25 1.62
C GLY A 72 -17.56 -1.44 0.93
N GLU A 73 -18.11 -1.92 -0.18
CA GLU A 73 -17.48 -2.99 -0.98
C GLU A 73 -16.24 -2.48 -1.72
N LEU A 74 -16.34 -1.31 -2.34
CA LEU A 74 -15.18 -0.60 -2.92
C LEU A 74 -14.07 -0.42 -1.86
N LEU A 75 -14.41 0.06 -0.67
CA LEU A 75 -13.44 0.25 0.40
C LEU A 75 -12.80 -1.07 0.87
N ARG A 76 -13.59 -2.15 0.98
CA ARG A 76 -13.04 -3.47 1.33
C ARG A 76 -12.09 -3.99 0.24
N HIS A 77 -12.41 -3.75 -1.02
CA HIS A 77 -11.51 -4.05 -2.13
C HIS A 77 -10.21 -3.24 -1.99
N LEU A 78 -10.30 -1.92 -1.82
CA LEU A 78 -9.13 -1.07 -1.63
C LEU A 78 -8.30 -1.49 -0.40
N ALA A 79 -8.93 -1.94 0.68
CA ALA A 79 -8.24 -2.46 1.85
C ALA A 79 -7.55 -3.80 1.60
N ALA A 80 -8.20 -4.72 0.88
CA ALA A 80 -7.57 -5.98 0.46
C ALA A 80 -6.34 -5.73 -0.44
N HIS A 81 -6.34 -4.64 -1.20
CA HIS A 81 -5.25 -4.20 -2.04
C HIS A 81 -4.22 -3.28 -1.33
N ASN A 82 -4.31 -3.10 -0.01
CA ASN A 82 -3.43 -2.23 0.80
C ASN A 82 -3.40 -0.75 0.34
N VAL A 83 -4.50 -0.26 -0.21
CA VAL A 83 -4.66 1.16 -0.60
C VAL A 83 -5.18 2.00 0.57
N VAL A 84 -6.00 1.41 1.44
CA VAL A 84 -6.59 2.01 2.66
C VAL A 84 -6.67 0.95 3.76
N GLU A 85 -6.81 1.36 5.01
CA GLU A 85 -7.17 0.48 6.11
C GLU A 85 -8.58 0.81 6.60
N LEU A 86 -9.29 -0.22 7.05
CA LEU A 86 -10.65 -0.09 7.58
C LEU A 86 -10.68 -0.51 9.03
N ALA A 87 -11.13 0.38 9.91
CA ALA A 87 -11.36 0.11 11.32
C ALA A 87 -12.85 0.20 11.67
N GLU A 88 -13.22 -0.32 12.84
CA GLU A 88 -14.60 -0.18 13.34
C GLU A 88 -14.86 1.30 13.63
N GLY A 89 -15.73 1.90 12.83
CA GLY A 89 -16.05 3.32 12.97
C GLY A 89 -17.14 3.59 14.00
N PRO A 90 -17.42 4.87 14.28
CA PRO A 90 -18.36 5.28 15.33
C PRO A 90 -19.81 4.87 15.05
N ALA A 91 -20.14 4.46 13.83
CA ALA A 91 -21.48 4.03 13.44
C ALA A 91 -21.47 2.71 12.67
N LYS A 92 -22.52 1.90 12.89
CA LYS A 92 -22.69 0.60 12.23
C LYS A 92 -22.87 0.80 10.72
N GLY A 93 -21.87 0.38 9.94
CA GLY A 93 -21.84 0.54 8.48
C GLY A 93 -21.11 1.79 7.99
N ASP A 94 -20.52 2.58 8.89
CA ASP A 94 -19.63 3.69 8.57
C ASP A 94 -18.24 3.42 9.15
N PRO A 95 -17.44 2.51 8.54
CA PRO A 95 -16.11 2.21 9.05
C PRO A 95 -15.23 3.45 8.99
N GLU A 96 -14.28 3.51 9.91
CA GLU A 96 -13.19 4.46 9.77
C GLU A 96 -12.27 3.98 8.64
N VAL A 97 -11.84 4.93 7.81
CA VAL A 97 -10.97 4.73 6.66
C VAL A 97 -9.71 5.55 6.88
N SER A 98 -8.61 4.86 7.14
CA SER A 98 -7.29 5.47 7.22
C SER A 98 -6.49 5.14 5.95
N LEU A 99 -5.50 5.98 5.64
CA LEU A 99 -4.45 5.51 4.76
C LEU A 99 -3.68 4.39 5.47
N PRO A 100 -3.20 3.36 4.74
CA PRO A 100 -2.19 2.47 5.27
C PRO A 100 -1.03 3.40 5.60
N GLU A 101 -0.66 3.44 6.88
CA GLU A 101 0.16 4.49 7.43
C GLU A 101 1.39 4.74 6.55
N HIS A 102 1.35 5.78 5.70
CA HIS A 102 2.55 6.27 5.02
C HIS A 102 3.57 6.77 6.06
N GLY A 103 3.08 7.17 7.24
CA GLY A 103 3.89 7.47 8.42
C GLY A 103 4.62 6.26 8.98
N ASP A 104 4.10 5.04 8.80
CA ASP A 104 4.73 3.82 9.29
C ASP A 104 5.94 3.46 8.43
N ARG A 105 6.01 3.91 7.17
CA ARG A 105 7.18 3.71 6.32
C ARG A 105 8.36 4.60 6.72
N GLU A 106 8.13 5.90 6.94
CA GLU A 106 9.18 6.81 7.43
C GLU A 106 9.57 6.48 8.88
N THR A 107 8.60 6.13 9.73
CA THR A 107 8.84 5.67 11.09
C THR A 107 9.57 4.34 11.12
N ALA A 108 9.22 3.38 10.26
CA ALA A 108 9.93 2.12 10.11
C ALA A 108 11.34 2.31 9.55
N PHE A 109 11.55 3.25 8.63
CA PHE A 109 12.89 3.62 8.17
C PHE A 109 13.71 4.26 9.29
N GLY A 110 13.10 5.13 10.10
CA GLY A 110 13.71 5.71 11.30
C GLY A 110 14.06 4.65 12.35
N LEU A 111 13.15 3.70 12.60
CA LEU A 111 13.35 2.57 13.50
C LEU A 111 14.48 1.66 12.98
N LEU A 112 14.46 1.32 11.70
CA LEU A 112 15.53 0.55 11.04
C LEU A 112 16.88 1.24 11.24
N ARG A 113 16.96 2.55 10.99
CA ARG A 113 18.19 3.33 11.21
C ARG A 113 18.62 3.31 12.67
N SER A 114 17.70 3.47 13.62
CA SER A 114 17.99 3.41 15.06
C SER A 114 18.56 2.05 15.45
N VAL A 115 17.88 0.96 15.08
CA VAL A 115 18.30 -0.41 15.38
C VAL A 115 19.64 -0.73 14.71
N VAL A 116 19.83 -0.32 13.46
CA VAL A 116 21.12 -0.49 12.77
C VAL A 116 22.21 0.30 13.48
N GLY A 117 21.95 1.53 13.95
CA GLY A 117 22.90 2.32 14.73
C GLY A 117 23.25 1.67 16.07
N ASP A 118 22.24 1.18 16.80
CA ASP A 118 22.41 0.52 18.10
C ASP A 118 23.22 -0.78 17.98
N VAL A 119 23.03 -1.54 16.89
CA VAL A 119 23.72 -2.81 16.65
C VAL A 119 25.08 -2.61 15.99
N ALA A 120 25.23 -1.62 15.10
CA ALA A 120 26.47 -1.32 14.40
C ALA A 120 27.54 -0.68 15.30
N GLY A 121 27.14 0.08 16.33
CA GLY A 121 28.08 0.89 17.14
C GLY A 121 28.77 2.00 16.31
N GLU A 122 30.02 2.36 16.67
CA GLU A 122 30.79 3.45 16.05
C GLU A 122 31.31 3.12 14.62
N GLY A 123 30.41 2.85 13.67
CA GLY A 123 30.72 2.69 12.25
C GLY A 123 30.76 1.25 11.73
N GLY A 124 30.19 0.30 12.48
CA GLY A 124 30.03 -1.08 12.04
C GLY A 124 28.95 -1.26 10.97
N ALA A 125 28.91 -2.46 10.39
CA ALA A 125 27.84 -2.87 9.48
C ALA A 125 27.10 -4.07 10.07
N VAL A 126 25.78 -4.11 9.89
CA VAL A 126 24.91 -5.15 10.47
C VAL A 126 24.42 -6.06 9.36
N ALA A 127 24.52 -7.38 9.56
CA ALA A 127 24.00 -8.37 8.62
C ALA A 127 22.47 -8.34 8.56
N LEU A 128 21.92 -8.39 7.35
CA LEU A 128 20.48 -8.35 7.08
C LEU A 128 19.75 -9.54 7.70
N SER A 129 20.38 -10.73 7.69
CA SER A 129 19.83 -11.95 8.29
C SER A 129 19.48 -11.81 9.78
N GLY A 130 20.30 -11.11 10.57
CA GLY A 130 20.05 -10.88 12.00
C GLY A 130 19.22 -9.63 12.30
N LEU A 131 19.14 -8.70 11.35
CA LEU A 131 18.49 -7.41 11.57
C LEU A 131 16.97 -7.53 11.74
N LYS A 132 16.34 -8.49 11.06
CA LYS A 132 14.90 -8.73 11.20
C LYS A 132 14.49 -9.09 12.63
N ASP A 133 15.28 -9.92 13.30
CA ASP A 133 15.01 -10.31 14.69
C ASP A 133 15.22 -9.13 15.66
N GLN A 134 16.19 -8.26 15.37
CA GLN A 134 16.38 -7.02 16.13
C GLN A 134 15.21 -6.04 15.95
N LEU A 135 14.68 -5.89 14.74
CA LEU A 135 13.47 -5.09 14.52
C LEU A 135 12.27 -5.63 15.27
N ARG A 136 12.05 -6.95 15.26
CA ARG A 136 10.97 -7.57 16.04
C ARG A 136 11.16 -7.41 17.54
N ARG A 137 12.38 -7.31 18.02
CA ARG A 137 12.69 -7.05 19.44
C ARG A 137 12.38 -5.61 19.84
N ALA A 138 12.64 -4.65 18.95
CA ALA A 138 12.33 -3.23 19.17
C ALA A 138 10.84 -2.91 18.92
N CYS A 139 10.22 -3.55 17.92
CA CYS A 139 8.83 -3.41 17.56
C CYS A 139 8.23 -4.80 17.23
N PRO A 140 7.55 -5.44 18.20
CA PRO A 140 6.97 -6.78 18.02
C PRO A 140 5.94 -6.86 16.89
N ASP A 141 5.24 -5.76 16.63
CA ASP A 141 4.21 -5.67 15.60
C ASP A 141 4.74 -5.35 14.20
N PHE A 142 6.06 -5.17 14.04
CA PHE A 142 6.71 -4.88 12.78
C PHE A 142 6.50 -6.00 11.75
N SER A 143 5.97 -5.62 10.59
CA SER A 143 5.80 -6.53 9.44
C SER A 143 5.96 -5.76 8.15
N GLU A 144 6.88 -6.19 7.30
CA GLU A 144 7.16 -5.54 6.01
C GLU A 144 5.96 -5.58 5.08
N LYS A 145 5.09 -6.58 5.26
CA LYS A 145 3.83 -6.71 4.52
C LYS A 145 2.84 -5.59 4.87
N LYS A 146 2.80 -5.14 6.12
CA LYS A 146 1.96 -3.99 6.54
C LYS A 146 2.41 -2.71 5.82
N LEU A 147 3.71 -2.61 5.56
CA LEU A 147 4.32 -1.52 4.81
C LEU A 147 4.25 -1.69 3.28
N GLY A 148 3.55 -2.72 2.78
CA GLY A 148 3.40 -2.98 1.34
C GLY A 148 4.60 -3.63 0.65
N TYR A 149 5.59 -4.15 1.39
CA TYR A 149 6.77 -4.81 0.82
C TYR A 149 6.62 -6.33 0.75
N ARG A 150 7.06 -6.92 -0.38
CA ARG A 150 7.01 -8.38 -0.59
C ARG A 150 8.11 -9.15 0.16
N SER A 151 9.15 -8.44 0.62
CA SER A 151 10.29 -9.05 1.34
C SER A 151 11.04 -8.00 2.17
N PHE A 152 11.72 -8.45 3.22
CA PHE A 152 12.59 -7.59 4.05
C PHE A 152 13.70 -6.92 3.23
N LEU A 153 14.29 -7.65 2.28
CA LEU A 153 15.29 -7.08 1.38
C LEU A 153 14.72 -5.92 0.54
N GLN A 154 13.46 -6.01 0.09
CA GLN A 154 12.82 -4.91 -0.64
C GLN A 154 12.59 -3.70 0.28
N PHE A 155 12.20 -3.93 1.53
CA PHE A 155 12.09 -2.88 2.53
C PHE A 155 13.44 -2.20 2.79
N CYS A 156 14.52 -2.96 3.03
CA CYS A 156 15.87 -2.42 3.23
C CYS A 156 16.39 -1.67 1.99
N LYS A 157 16.11 -2.17 0.77
CA LYS A 157 16.43 -1.45 -0.46
C LYS A 157 15.69 -0.12 -0.55
N ALA A 158 14.39 -0.12 -0.23
CA ALA A 158 13.60 1.11 -0.23
C ALA A 158 14.07 2.11 0.83
N ALA A 159 14.45 1.63 2.02
CA ALA A 159 15.06 2.45 3.06
C ALA A 159 16.41 3.03 2.60
N ALA A 160 17.21 2.24 1.86
CA ALA A 160 18.46 2.71 1.30
C ALA A 160 18.27 3.75 0.18
N THR A 161 17.26 3.55 -0.69
CA THR A 161 16.86 4.55 -1.69
C THR A 161 16.34 5.83 -1.05
N ALA A 162 15.66 5.72 0.10
CA ALA A 162 15.20 6.86 0.89
C ALA A 162 16.31 7.56 1.70
N GLY A 163 17.54 7.04 1.67
CA GLY A 163 18.68 7.61 2.40
C GLY A 163 18.68 7.34 3.91
N ALA A 164 17.82 6.44 4.42
CA ALA A 164 17.77 6.10 5.84
C ALA A 164 18.93 5.20 6.28
N VAL A 165 19.39 4.32 5.40
CA VAL A 165 20.48 3.35 5.62
C VAL A 165 21.29 3.14 4.34
N GLN A 166 22.48 2.58 4.43
CA GLN A 166 23.20 2.07 3.25
C GLN A 166 23.09 0.56 3.21
N LEU A 167 22.87 0.00 2.03
CA LEU A 167 22.84 -1.44 1.81
C LEU A 167 24.01 -1.83 0.89
N ARG A 168 24.87 -2.75 1.33
CA ARG A 168 26.01 -3.26 0.56
C ARG A 168 26.09 -4.77 0.66
N TRP A 169 26.46 -5.45 -0.42
CA TRP A 169 26.79 -6.88 -0.35
C TRP A 169 28.14 -7.09 0.34
N GLY A 170 28.19 -7.92 1.38
CA GLY A 170 29.40 -8.29 2.11
C GLY A 170 29.85 -9.71 1.74
N PRO A 171 30.84 -9.89 0.86
CA PRO A 171 31.27 -11.23 0.44
C PRO A 171 31.83 -12.08 1.57
N ASP A 172 32.37 -11.45 2.64
CA ASP A 172 32.89 -12.16 3.81
C ASP A 172 31.79 -12.78 4.69
N ALA A 173 30.60 -12.19 4.67
CA ALA A 173 29.44 -12.66 5.42
C ALA A 173 28.45 -13.45 4.55
N ASP A 174 28.68 -13.50 3.23
CA ASP A 174 27.74 -13.98 2.21
C ASP A 174 26.30 -13.42 2.39
N ASP A 175 26.22 -12.17 2.87
CA ASP A 175 24.96 -11.50 3.22
C ASP A 175 25.02 -9.99 2.91
N TYR A 176 23.86 -9.35 2.87
CA TYR A 176 23.75 -7.91 2.78
C TYR A 176 24.05 -7.26 4.14
N LEU A 177 24.96 -6.30 4.11
CA LEU A 177 25.34 -5.49 5.25
C LEU A 177 24.65 -4.13 5.18
N LEU A 178 24.08 -3.70 6.30
CA LEU A 178 23.46 -2.39 6.47
C LEU A 178 24.33 -1.49 7.34
N THR A 179 24.53 -0.26 6.91
CA THR A 179 25.18 0.78 7.71
C THR A 179 24.21 1.92 7.98
N PRO A 180 24.23 2.53 9.18
CA PRO A 180 23.40 3.69 9.45
C PRO A 180 23.92 4.86 8.60
N GLN A 181 23.02 5.59 7.94
CA GLN A 181 23.40 6.88 7.34
C GLN A 181 23.23 7.96 8.41
N ALA A 182 24.30 8.70 8.67
CA ALA A 182 24.22 9.91 9.46
C ALA A 182 23.36 10.92 8.68
N SER A 183 22.22 11.31 9.26
CA SER A 183 21.36 12.37 8.73
C SER A 183 22.05 13.73 8.84
#